data_AF-A0A2V5QFU1-F1
#
_entry.id   AF-A0A2V5QFU1-F1
#
_cell.length_a   1.000
_cell.length_b   1.000
_cell.length_c   1.000
_cell.angle_alpha   90.00
_cell.angle_beta   90.00
_cell.angle_gamma   90.00
#
_symmetry.space_group_name_H-M   'P 1'
#
loop_
_entity.id
_entity.type
_entity.pdbx_description
1 polymer ?
#
loop_
_entity_poly.entity_id
_entity_poly.type
_entity_poly.pdbx_seq_one_letter_code
_entity_poly.pdbx_strand_id
1 'polypeptide(L)'
;MSVPLAIVLLTFLAACDAIYGVSRRAKVGFMPDPAKVRSIMHRVARVHEVRYQQTEGGKPITLGGVQSPTVVHTFFYSGDPDVDGVLQFQVDYRNRVEYSQTLIRMFEPPPQQWVDATLPVMKRIELRLDTQPGLSGLENSVVQYCV
;
A
#
# COMPACT_ATOMS: atom_id res chain seq x y z
N MET A 1 28.55 46.83 8.98
CA MET A 1 28.28 45.86 10.06
C MET A 1 27.12 45.00 9.59
N SER A 2 27.41 43.76 9.21
CA SER A 2 26.52 42.87 8.49
C SER A 2 26.00 41.81 9.46
N VAL A 3 24.70 41.81 9.76
CA VAL A 3 24.05 40.81 10.63
C VAL A 3 23.17 39.92 9.74
N PRO A 4 23.26 38.58 9.86
CA PRO A 4 23.00 37.70 8.73
C PRO A 4 21.54 37.27 8.59
N LEU A 5 21.20 37.09 7.32
CA LEU A 5 20.02 36.46 6.73
C LEU A 5 19.96 34.97 7.12
N ALA A 6 19.36 34.61 8.26
CA ALA A 6 19.33 33.21 8.72
C ALA A 6 18.01 32.77 9.39
N ILE A 7 16.85 33.27 8.93
CA ILE A 7 15.54 32.84 9.46
C ILE A 7 14.51 32.71 8.32
N VAL A 8 14.76 31.88 7.30
CA VAL A 8 13.73 31.56 6.28
C VAL A 8 13.76 30.10 5.78
N LEU A 9 14.39 29.16 6.49
CA LEU A 9 14.51 27.77 5.99
C LEU A 9 14.10 26.70 7.01
N LEU A 10 12.90 26.80 7.57
CA LEU A 10 12.38 25.79 8.53
C LEU A 10 10.92 25.35 8.28
N THR A 11 10.37 25.55 7.08
CA THR A 11 8.95 25.29 6.81
C THR A 11 8.67 24.37 5.63
N PHE A 12 9.41 23.27 5.45
CA PHE A 12 9.06 22.23 4.45
C PHE A 12 9.40 20.79 4.88
N LEU A 13 9.28 20.44 6.17
CA LEU A 13 9.33 19.05 6.63
C LEU A 13 7.94 18.53 7.05
N ALA A 14 6.88 18.95 6.35
CA ALA A 14 5.57 18.32 6.46
C ALA A 14 5.54 17.00 5.64
N ALA A 15 6.46 16.10 5.94
CA ALA A 15 6.46 14.76 5.38
C ALA A 15 5.60 13.88 6.30
N CYS A 16 4.28 14.05 6.20
CA CYS A 16 3.29 13.21 6.86
C CYS A 16 3.33 13.28 8.41
N ASP A 17 2.35 13.96 9.03
CA ASP A 17 2.20 13.93 10.49
C ASP A 17 2.11 12.48 10.96
N ALA A 18 3.06 12.08 11.82
CA ALA A 18 3.29 10.76 12.41
C ALA A 18 2.07 10.13 13.13
N ILE A 19 0.93 10.83 13.15
CA ILE A 19 -0.18 10.59 14.07
C ILE A 19 -1.21 9.62 13.49
N TYR A 20 -1.16 9.22 12.21
CA TYR A 20 -2.30 8.50 11.63
C TYR A 20 -2.01 7.35 10.65
N GLY A 21 -0.78 6.81 10.68
CA GLY A 21 -0.42 5.67 9.85
C GLY A 21 -0.29 6.02 8.37
N VAL A 22 0.01 5.01 7.55
CA VAL A 22 0.37 5.21 6.14
C VAL A 22 -0.45 4.29 5.25
N SER A 23 -1.11 4.89 4.24
CA SER A 23 -1.73 4.18 3.13
C SER A 23 -1.04 4.56 1.83
N ARG A 24 -0.78 3.59 0.97
CA ARG A 24 -0.07 3.74 -0.31
C ARG A 24 -0.93 3.15 -1.40
N ARG A 25 -1.29 3.93 -2.43
CA ARG A 25 -2.28 3.50 -3.43
C ARG A 25 -1.88 3.84 -4.85
N ALA A 26 -2.24 2.98 -5.80
CA ALA A 26 -2.01 3.18 -7.23
C ALA A 26 -3.10 2.53 -8.07
N LYS A 27 -3.31 3.02 -9.29
CA LYS A 27 -4.06 2.28 -10.32
C LYS A 27 -3.08 1.44 -11.12
N VAL A 28 -3.41 0.18 -11.35
CA VAL A 28 -2.53 -0.77 -12.07
C VAL A 28 -3.26 -1.40 -13.25
N GLY A 29 -2.52 -2.00 -14.17
CA GLY A 29 -3.07 -2.49 -15.44
C GLY A 29 -4.02 -3.67 -15.26
N PHE A 30 -3.62 -4.66 -14.45
CA PHE A 30 -4.42 -5.85 -14.16
C PHE A 30 -3.95 -6.54 -12.88
N MET A 31 -4.78 -7.45 -12.37
CA MET A 31 -4.48 -8.23 -11.18
C MET A 31 -3.40 -9.28 -11.52
N PRO A 32 -2.21 -9.23 -10.89
CA PRO A 32 -1.21 -10.28 -11.03
C PRO A 32 -1.70 -11.62 -10.44
N ASP A 33 -1.05 -12.72 -10.83
CA ASP A 33 -1.29 -14.04 -10.22
C ASP A 33 -1.02 -13.98 -8.69
N PRO A 34 -2.01 -14.29 -7.84
CA PRO A 34 -1.83 -14.26 -6.38
C PRO A 34 -0.67 -15.11 -5.87
N ALA A 35 -0.39 -16.25 -6.52
CA ALA A 35 0.73 -17.11 -6.12
C ALA A 35 2.08 -16.41 -6.36
N LYS A 36 2.21 -15.65 -7.45
CA LYS A 36 3.42 -14.87 -7.75
C LYS A 36 3.58 -13.69 -6.78
N VAL A 37 2.51 -12.96 -6.49
CA VAL A 37 2.53 -11.86 -5.50
C VAL A 37 3.03 -12.38 -4.16
N ARG A 38 2.43 -13.46 -3.65
CA ARG A 38 2.84 -14.09 -2.39
C ARG A 38 4.29 -14.55 -2.43
N SER A 39 4.73 -15.18 -3.52
CA SER A 39 6.13 -15.62 -3.67
C SER A 39 7.12 -14.45 -3.64
N ILE A 40 6.77 -13.32 -4.27
CA ILE A 40 7.59 -12.10 -4.26
C ILE A 40 7.67 -11.51 -2.87
N MET A 41 6.53 -11.38 -2.18
CA MET A 41 6.47 -10.82 -0.83
C MET A 41 7.30 -11.64 0.16
N HIS A 42 7.26 -12.98 0.10
CA HIS A 42 8.10 -13.85 0.94
C HIS A 42 9.61 -13.67 0.71
N ARG A 43 10.03 -13.11 -0.43
CA ARG A 43 11.46 -12.84 -0.72
C ARG A 43 11.89 -11.44 -0.29
N VAL A 44 10.97 -10.61 0.16
CA VAL A 44 11.31 -9.29 0.68
C VAL A 44 11.92 -9.47 2.07
N ALA A 45 13.11 -8.92 2.25
CA ALA A 45 13.78 -8.95 3.55
C ALA A 45 12.86 -8.40 4.65
N ARG A 46 12.90 -9.04 5.82
CA ARG A 46 12.08 -8.74 7.01
C ARG A 46 10.61 -9.17 6.90
N VAL A 47 10.17 -9.81 5.82
CA VAL A 47 8.85 -10.45 5.73
C VAL A 47 9.03 -11.95 5.96
N HIS A 48 8.32 -12.50 6.95
CA HIS A 48 8.42 -13.92 7.31
C HIS A 48 7.18 -14.69 6.87
N GLU A 49 6.00 -14.10 7.07
CA GLU A 49 4.72 -14.72 6.73
C GLU A 49 3.93 -13.87 5.74
N VAL A 50 3.23 -14.54 4.83
CA VAL A 50 2.28 -13.92 3.90
C VAL A 50 1.06 -14.83 3.78
N ARG A 51 -0.10 -14.33 4.19
CA ARG A 51 -1.39 -15.01 4.10
C ARG A 51 -2.22 -14.35 3.01
N TYR A 52 -2.81 -15.16 2.14
CA TYR A 52 -3.67 -14.70 1.06
C TYR A 52 -5.14 -15.01 1.37
N GLN A 53 -6.01 -14.05 1.12
CA GLN A 53 -7.45 -14.20 1.19
C GLN A 53 -8.08 -13.47 0.01
N GLN A 54 -9.11 -14.06 -0.59
CA GLN A 54 -9.97 -13.40 -1.55
C GLN A 54 -11.35 -13.21 -0.94
N THR A 55 -11.92 -12.03 -1.10
CA THR A 55 -13.30 -11.74 -0.71
C THR A 55 -14.06 -11.05 -1.84
N GLU A 56 -15.38 -11.14 -1.79
CA GLU A 56 -16.26 -10.35 -2.64
C GLU A 56 -16.77 -9.16 -1.83
N GLY A 57 -16.67 -7.97 -2.43
CA GLY A 57 -17.24 -6.72 -1.91
C GLY A 57 -18.65 -6.48 -2.42
N GLY A 58 -19.05 -5.21 -2.42
CA GLY A 58 -20.37 -4.80 -2.90
C GLY A 58 -20.59 -5.06 -4.39
N LYS A 59 -21.86 -5.24 -4.77
CA LYS A 59 -22.32 -5.29 -6.17
C LYS A 59 -22.79 -3.91 -6.62
N PRO A 60 -22.09 -3.25 -7.57
CA PRO A 60 -22.51 -1.95 -8.07
C PRO A 60 -23.84 -2.04 -8.80
N ILE A 61 -24.71 -1.04 -8.61
CA ILE A 61 -25.95 -0.88 -9.38
C ILE A 61 -25.69 0.21 -10.43
N THR A 62 -25.99 -0.12 -11.69
CA THR A 62 -25.82 0.81 -12.82
C THR A 62 -27.13 0.91 -13.61
N LEU A 63 -27.18 1.79 -14.61
CA LEU A 63 -28.32 1.87 -15.54
C LEU A 63 -28.60 0.55 -16.26
N GLY A 64 -27.57 -0.29 -16.46
CA GLY A 64 -27.69 -1.64 -17.05
C GLY A 64 -28.04 -2.73 -16.05
N GLY A 65 -28.35 -2.38 -14.80
CA GLY A 65 -28.67 -3.34 -13.73
C GLY A 65 -27.51 -3.62 -12.77
N VAL A 66 -27.68 -4.67 -11.97
CA VAL A 66 -26.71 -5.12 -10.95
C VAL A 66 -25.50 -5.75 -11.64
N GLN A 67 -24.31 -5.26 -11.31
CA GLN A 67 -23.05 -5.73 -11.87
C GLN A 67 -22.39 -6.81 -11.00
N SER A 68 -21.36 -7.45 -11.55
CA SER A 68 -20.50 -8.36 -10.78
C SER A 68 -19.91 -7.65 -9.55
N PRO A 69 -19.73 -8.38 -8.43
CA PRO A 69 -19.15 -7.80 -7.23
C PRO A 69 -17.70 -7.35 -7.48
N THR A 70 -17.26 -6.38 -6.70
CA THR A 70 -15.82 -6.06 -6.61
C THR A 70 -15.11 -7.25 -5.96
N VAL A 71 -14.01 -7.72 -6.54
CA VAL A 71 -13.20 -8.78 -5.94
C VAL A 71 -12.01 -8.14 -5.23
N VAL A 72 -11.78 -8.51 -3.97
CA VAL A 72 -10.68 -7.97 -3.16
C VAL A 72 -9.70 -9.10 -2.85
N HIS A 73 -8.50 -8.99 -3.41
CA HIS A 73 -7.39 -9.89 -3.13
C HIS A 73 -6.54 -9.28 -2.03
N THR A 74 -6.52 -9.89 -0.85
CA THR A 74 -5.86 -9.38 0.34
C THR A 74 -4.66 -10.26 0.70
N PHE A 75 -3.51 -9.63 0.90
CA PHE A 75 -2.26 -10.25 1.33
C PHE A 75 -1.86 -9.63 2.67
N PHE A 76 -2.11 -10.36 3.75
CA PHE A 76 -1.64 -10.01 5.09
C PHE A 76 -0.19 -10.46 5.21
N TYR A 77 0.71 -9.59 5.64
CA TYR A 77 2.12 -9.94 5.82
C TYR A 77 2.65 -9.46 7.15
N SER A 78 3.45 -10.31 7.79
CA SER A 78 4.12 -10.02 9.06
C SER A 78 5.59 -10.45 9.00
N GLY A 79 6.38 -9.85 9.86
CA GLY A 79 7.83 -9.84 9.70
C GLY A 79 8.61 -9.75 11.00
N ASP A 80 9.78 -9.11 10.90
CA ASP A 80 10.54 -8.63 12.06
C ASP A 80 9.66 -7.85 13.05
N PRO A 81 10.12 -7.58 14.28
CA PRO A 81 9.40 -6.73 15.21
C PRO A 81 8.91 -5.44 14.55
N ASP A 82 7.64 -5.11 14.81
CA ASP A 82 6.94 -3.93 14.32
C ASP A 82 6.70 -3.88 12.79
N VAL A 83 6.93 -4.98 12.06
CA VAL A 83 6.61 -5.13 10.63
C VAL A 83 5.31 -5.93 10.48
N ASP A 84 4.23 -5.22 10.19
CA ASP A 84 2.93 -5.81 9.84
C ASP A 84 2.18 -4.90 8.85
N GLY A 85 1.46 -5.51 7.92
CA GLY A 85 0.69 -4.76 6.94
C GLY A 85 -0.22 -5.61 6.09
N VAL A 86 -1.05 -4.89 5.32
CA VAL A 86 -1.94 -5.47 4.32
C VAL A 86 -1.59 -4.86 2.98
N LEU A 87 -1.49 -5.71 1.97
CA LEU A 87 -1.51 -5.35 0.57
C LEU A 87 -2.82 -5.85 -0.04
N GLN A 88 -3.51 -5.01 -0.79
CA GLN A 88 -4.74 -5.37 -1.49
C GLN A 88 -4.68 -5.01 -2.96
N PHE A 89 -5.32 -5.85 -3.78
CA PHE A 89 -5.77 -5.48 -5.11
C PHE A 89 -7.29 -5.57 -5.15
N GLN A 90 -7.95 -4.47 -5.51
CA GLN A 90 -9.39 -4.43 -5.72
C GLN A 90 -9.67 -4.42 -7.22
N VAL A 91 -10.43 -5.39 -7.69
CA VAL A 91 -10.83 -5.53 -9.09
C VAL A 91 -12.32 -5.21 -9.20
N ASP A 92 -12.65 -4.13 -9.89
CA ASP A 92 -14.05 -3.75 -10.09
C ASP A 92 -14.70 -4.51 -11.26
N TYR A 93 -16.02 -4.33 -11.44
CA TYR A 93 -16.78 -4.97 -12.50
C TYR A 93 -16.35 -4.60 -13.93
N ARG A 94 -15.51 -3.55 -14.09
CA ARG A 94 -14.92 -3.13 -15.37
C ARG A 94 -13.47 -3.62 -15.52
N ASN A 95 -13.02 -4.54 -14.67
CA ASN A 95 -11.65 -5.03 -14.58
C ASN A 95 -10.61 -3.94 -14.28
N ARG A 96 -11.02 -2.80 -13.69
CA ARG A 96 -10.07 -1.80 -13.22
C ARG A 96 -9.50 -2.27 -11.89
N VAL A 97 -8.18 -2.12 -11.74
CA VAL A 97 -7.47 -2.63 -10.57
C VAL A 97 -6.88 -1.48 -9.77
N GLU A 98 -7.28 -1.39 -8.50
CA GLU A 98 -6.65 -0.52 -7.51
C GLU A 98 -5.72 -1.34 -6.63
N TYR A 99 -4.46 -0.95 -6.59
CA TYR A 99 -3.48 -1.42 -5.63
C TYR A 99 -3.54 -0.54 -4.38
N SER A 100 -3.48 -1.16 -3.21
CA SER A 100 -3.32 -0.44 -1.94
C SER A 100 -2.46 -1.21 -0.95
N GLN A 101 -1.62 -0.52 -0.19
CA GLN A 101 -0.89 -1.08 0.94
C GLN A 101 -1.09 -0.20 2.18
N THR A 102 -1.39 -0.83 3.31
CA THR A 102 -1.73 -0.12 4.56
C THR A 102 -1.14 -0.87 5.75
N LEU A 103 -0.76 -0.14 6.80
CA LEU A 103 -0.38 -0.71 8.08
C LEU A 103 -1.64 -1.11 8.86
N ILE A 104 -1.66 -2.31 9.45
CA ILE A 104 -2.86 -2.81 10.15
C ILE A 104 -2.96 -2.16 11.53
N ARG A 105 -3.82 -1.16 11.70
CA ARG A 105 -4.47 -0.87 12.97
C ARG A 105 -5.89 -0.40 12.71
N MET A 106 -6.87 -1.04 13.36
CA MET A 106 -8.24 -0.57 13.31
C MET A 106 -8.44 0.41 14.47
N PHE A 107 -8.89 1.63 14.16
CA PHE A 107 -9.37 2.63 15.13
C PHE A 107 -8.33 3.31 16.01
N GLU A 108 -7.03 3.16 15.72
CA GLU A 108 -5.99 3.88 16.45
C GLU A 108 -4.78 4.22 15.57
N PRO A 109 -4.20 5.41 15.75
CA PRO A 109 -2.86 5.75 15.27
C PRO A 109 -1.84 4.66 15.53
N PRO A 110 -1.07 4.16 14.54
CA PRO A 110 0.05 3.28 14.83
C PRO A 110 1.17 3.99 15.58
N PRO A 111 1.92 3.27 16.45
CA PRO A 111 3.11 3.84 17.05
C PRO A 111 4.10 4.19 15.93
N GLN A 112 4.80 5.31 16.05
CA GLN A 112 5.72 5.76 14.99
C GLN A 112 6.78 4.70 14.66
N GLN A 113 7.23 3.94 15.66
CA GLN A 113 8.14 2.81 15.49
C GLN A 113 7.64 1.78 14.46
N TRP A 114 6.33 1.51 14.42
CA TRP A 114 5.74 0.58 13.47
C TRP A 114 5.73 1.15 12.05
N VAL A 115 5.44 2.44 11.94
CA VAL A 115 5.51 3.15 10.65
C VAL A 115 6.93 3.12 10.11
N ASP A 116 7.92 3.46 10.94
CA ASP A 116 9.33 3.49 10.58
C ASP A 116 9.85 2.09 10.21
N ALA A 117 9.39 1.05 10.89
CA ALA A 117 9.75 -0.33 10.59
C ALA A 117 9.09 -0.85 9.31
N THR A 118 7.80 -0.57 9.12
CA THR A 118 6.97 -1.15 8.04
C THR A 118 7.09 -0.40 6.72
N LEU A 119 7.16 0.93 6.72
CA LEU A 119 7.17 1.73 5.48
C LEU A 119 8.31 1.37 4.52
N PRO A 120 9.56 1.11 4.98
CA PRO A 120 10.62 0.63 4.10
C PRO A 120 10.35 -0.75 3.51
N VAL A 121 9.59 -1.61 4.22
CA VAL A 121 9.17 -2.93 3.73
C VAL A 121 8.11 -2.78 2.64
N MET A 122 7.12 -1.89 2.85
CA MET A 122 6.12 -1.56 1.83
C MET A 122 6.77 -1.13 0.50
N LYS A 123 7.68 -0.15 0.57
CA LYS A 123 8.40 0.34 -0.62
C LYS A 123 9.22 -0.76 -1.31
N ARG A 124 9.84 -1.67 -0.55
CA ARG A 124 10.55 -2.81 -1.13
C ARG A 124 9.62 -3.82 -1.80
N ILE A 125 8.43 -4.05 -1.23
CA ILE A 125 7.40 -4.89 -1.86
C ILE A 125 6.99 -4.26 -3.20
N GLU A 126 6.69 -2.96 -3.23
CA GLU A 126 6.33 -2.22 -4.44
C GLU A 126 7.42 -2.33 -5.51
N LEU A 127 8.67 -2.05 -5.16
CA LEU A 127 9.83 -2.15 -6.06
C LEU A 127 9.97 -3.57 -6.66
N ARG A 128 9.73 -4.62 -5.87
CA ARG A 128 9.82 -6.00 -6.37
C ARG A 128 8.63 -6.36 -7.25
N LEU A 129 7.44 -5.88 -6.90
CA LEU A 129 6.22 -6.09 -7.67
C LEU A 129 6.25 -5.36 -9.01
N ASP A 130 6.99 -4.26 -9.13
CA ASP A 130 7.18 -3.50 -10.37
C ASP A 130 7.67 -4.34 -11.56
N THR A 131 8.37 -5.45 -11.25
CA THR A 131 8.85 -6.42 -12.23
C THR A 131 7.77 -7.32 -12.82
N GLN A 132 6.54 -7.29 -12.28
CA GLN A 132 5.45 -8.14 -12.73
C GLN A 132 4.67 -7.49 -13.88
N PRO A 133 4.17 -8.32 -14.83
CA PRO A 133 3.25 -7.84 -15.85
C PRO A 133 2.06 -7.10 -15.23
N GLY A 134 1.73 -5.92 -15.75
CA GLY A 134 0.61 -5.11 -15.30
C GLY A 134 0.91 -4.18 -14.12
N LEU A 135 2.08 -4.31 -13.49
CA LEU A 135 2.55 -3.49 -12.38
C LEU A 135 3.75 -2.60 -12.74
N SER A 136 4.13 -2.51 -14.01
CA SER A 136 5.28 -1.70 -14.43
C SER A 136 5.04 -0.21 -14.15
N GLY A 137 5.98 0.41 -13.44
CA GLY A 137 5.86 1.79 -12.96
C GLY A 137 5.04 1.94 -11.66
N LEU A 138 4.76 0.85 -10.94
CA LEU A 138 4.07 0.85 -9.65
C LEU A 138 4.76 1.81 -8.67
N GLU A 139 6.07 1.70 -8.47
CA GLU A 139 6.81 2.53 -7.50
C GLU A 139 6.59 4.04 -7.73
N ASN A 140 6.55 4.45 -9.01
CA ASN A 140 6.38 5.85 -9.41
C ASN A 140 4.91 6.30 -9.45
N SER A 141 3.96 5.38 -9.45
CA SER A 141 2.52 5.68 -9.52
C SER A 141 1.83 5.64 -8.16
N VAL A 142 2.51 5.11 -7.14
CA VAL A 142 2.00 5.06 -5.77
C VAL A 142 1.96 6.46 -5.15
N VAL A 143 0.75 6.85 -4.75
CA VAL A 143 0.51 8.04 -3.93
C VAL A 143 0.40 7.61 -2.47
N GLN A 144 1.17 8.26 -1.61
CA GLN A 144 1.12 8.05 -0.17
C GLN A 144 0.13 9.02 0.48
N TYR A 145 -0.69 8.48 1.36
CA TYR A 145 -1.62 9.21 2.22
C TYR A 145 -1.27 8.96 3.67
N CYS A 146 -1.28 10.01 4.47
CA CYS A 146 -1.44 9.89 5.91
C CYS A 146 -2.92 9.69 6.19
N VAL A 147 -3.27 8.64 6.92
CA VAL A 147 -4.66 8.26 7.17
C VAL A 147 -5.18 8.86 8.46
#